data_AF-A0A968PZM7-F1
#
_entry.id   AF-A0A968PZM7-F1
#
_cell.length_a   1.000
_cell.length_b   1.000
_cell.length_c   1.000
_cell.angle_alpha   90.00
_cell.angle_beta   90.00
_cell.angle_gamma   90.00
#
_symmetry.space_group_name_H-M   'P 1'
#
loop_
_entity.id
_entity.type
_entity.pdbx_description
1 polymer ?
#
loop_
_entity_poly.entity_id
_entity_poly.type
_entity_poly.pdbx_seq_one_letter_code
_entity_poly.pdbx_strand_id
1 'polypeptide(L)'
;MPEQIFKSPGFYDREIDLTTRSVQPSGIPAGVIGAAQKGRAFVPVTVGSFDDFQVKFGNTDTKYPASYGVQKFLDSKFSCTFVRVLGAGSNTNQTDIDNTRNKKVFVKNAGVQAQRFCCKRYRP
;
A
#
# COMPACT_ATOMS: atom_id res chain seq x y z
N MET A 1 -29.87 0.40 -18.28
CA MET A 1 -29.42 1.18 -19.44
C MET A 1 -29.67 2.64 -19.09
N PRO A 2 -28.63 3.48 -18.93
CA PRO A 2 -28.82 4.88 -18.58
C PRO A 2 -29.31 5.66 -19.81
N GLU A 3 -30.39 6.39 -19.60
CA GLU A 3 -31.02 7.33 -20.52
C GLU A 3 -30.11 8.54 -20.77
N GLN A 4 -29.88 8.88 -22.04
CA GLN A 4 -29.08 10.04 -22.42
C GLN A 4 -30.02 11.26 -22.52
N ILE A 5 -30.07 12.07 -21.46
CA ILE A 5 -30.93 13.27 -21.41
C ILE A 5 -30.23 14.44 -22.13
N PHE A 6 -30.83 14.90 -23.23
CA PHE A 6 -30.30 15.97 -24.07
C PHE A 6 -30.59 17.35 -23.45
N LYS A 7 -29.55 18.04 -22.96
CA LYS A 7 -29.67 19.40 -22.38
C LYS A 7 -29.48 20.53 -23.39
N SER A 8 -28.79 20.30 -24.53
CA SER A 8 -28.66 21.28 -25.64
C SER A 8 -28.08 20.65 -26.92
N PRO A 9 -28.22 21.27 -28.11
CA PRO A 9 -27.72 20.75 -29.38
C PRO A 9 -26.18 20.69 -29.41
N GLY A 10 -25.60 19.52 -29.72
CA GLY A 10 -24.16 19.34 -29.92
C GLY A 10 -23.30 19.24 -28.65
N PHE A 11 -23.91 19.28 -27.46
CA PHE A 11 -23.22 19.08 -26.17
C PHE A 11 -23.59 17.73 -25.57
N TYR A 12 -22.58 16.87 -25.37
CA TYR A 12 -22.75 15.51 -24.89
C TYR A 12 -21.98 15.29 -23.58
N ASP A 13 -22.69 15.29 -22.45
CA ASP A 13 -22.14 14.83 -21.18
C ASP A 13 -22.38 13.32 -21.04
N ARG A 14 -21.29 12.56 -20.89
CA ARG A 14 -21.32 11.17 -20.44
C ARG A 14 -20.70 11.10 -19.06
N GLU A 15 -21.52 10.76 -18.07
CA GLU A 15 -20.97 10.36 -16.78
C GLU A 15 -20.56 8.89 -16.88
N ILE A 16 -19.26 8.63 -16.74
CA ILE A 16 -18.76 7.28 -16.53
C ILE A 16 -18.52 7.17 -15.02
N ASP A 17 -19.41 6.48 -14.32
CA ASP A 17 -19.15 6.10 -12.94
C ASP A 17 -18.02 5.06 -12.93
N LEU A 18 -16.84 5.50 -12.46
CA LEU A 18 -15.65 4.68 -12.31
C LEU A 18 -15.41 4.31 -10.83
N THR A 19 -16.47 4.30 -10.01
CA THR A 19 -16.36 3.75 -8.66
C THR A 19 -16.29 2.23 -8.76
N THR A 20 -15.08 1.68 -8.69
CA THR A 20 -14.90 0.23 -8.51
C THR A 20 -15.53 -0.16 -7.17
N ARG A 21 -16.59 -0.98 -7.20
CA ARG A 21 -17.14 -1.59 -5.98
C ARG A 21 -16.07 -2.51 -5.40
N SER A 22 -15.35 -2.03 -4.39
CA SER A 22 -14.47 -2.86 -3.58
C SER A 22 -15.29 -4.00 -3.00
N VAL A 23 -14.94 -5.24 -3.33
CA VAL A 23 -15.60 -6.41 -2.75
C VAL A 23 -15.35 -6.36 -1.25
N GLN A 24 -16.43 -6.36 -0.46
CA GLN A 24 -16.29 -6.33 0.99
C GLN A 24 -15.61 -7.63 1.44
N PRO A 25 -14.52 -7.54 2.23
CA PRO A 25 -13.81 -8.72 2.67
C PRO A 25 -14.72 -9.57 3.55
N SER A 26 -14.78 -10.87 3.27
CA SER A 26 -15.61 -11.83 4.00
C SER A 26 -14.82 -13.08 4.40
N GLY A 27 -15.13 -13.64 5.57
CA GLY A 27 -14.47 -14.82 6.13
C GLY A 27 -13.18 -14.52 6.91
N ILE A 28 -12.43 -15.58 7.23
CA ILE A 28 -11.19 -15.49 8.01
C ILE A 28 -10.07 -14.95 7.11
N PRO A 29 -9.47 -13.79 7.42
CA PRO A 29 -8.41 -13.21 6.61
C PRO A 29 -7.08 -13.96 6.79
N ALA A 30 -6.31 -14.12 5.72
CA ALA A 30 -4.88 -14.39 5.85
C ALA A 30 -4.12 -13.09 6.15
N GLY A 31 -3.08 -13.18 6.99
CA GLY A 31 -2.13 -12.10 7.21
C GLY A 31 -0.91 -12.27 6.32
N VAL A 32 -0.67 -11.35 5.41
CA VAL A 32 0.54 -11.34 4.57
C VAL A 32 1.36 -10.09 4.87
N ILE A 33 2.65 -10.29 5.14
CA ILE A 33 3.58 -9.21 5.48
C ILE A 33 4.66 -9.19 4.39
N GLY A 34 4.86 -8.04 3.76
CA GLY A 34 5.83 -7.95 2.67
C GLY A 34 6.06 -6.54 2.15
N ALA A 35 7.08 -6.38 1.31
CA ALA A 35 7.30 -5.13 0.61
C ALA A 35 6.27 -4.99 -0.54
N ALA A 36 5.85 -3.76 -0.80
CA ALA A 36 4.96 -3.40 -1.89
C ALA A 36 5.43 -2.10 -2.55
N GLN A 37 5.00 -1.87 -3.78
CA GLN A 37 5.39 -0.69 -4.56
C GLN A 37 4.89 0.61 -3.93
N LYS A 38 3.64 0.64 -3.47
CA LYS A 38 3.00 1.81 -2.86
C LYS A 38 2.11 1.40 -1.67
N GLY A 39 1.42 2.37 -1.07
CA GLY A 39 0.49 2.15 0.03
C GLY A 39 1.04 2.47 1.42
N ARG A 40 0.16 2.39 2.42
CA ARG A 40 0.47 2.70 3.83
C ARG A 40 1.49 1.69 4.37
N ALA A 41 2.52 2.18 5.05
CA ALA A 41 3.55 1.34 5.67
C ALA A 41 3.18 1.03 7.12
N PHE A 42 3.46 -0.20 7.57
CA PHE A 42 3.23 -0.66 8.94
C PHE A 42 1.79 -0.53 9.45
N VAL A 43 0.81 -0.35 8.55
CA VAL A 43 -0.60 -0.36 8.89
C VAL A 43 -1.26 -1.55 8.21
N PRO A 44 -1.91 -2.46 8.94
CA PRO A 44 -2.67 -3.54 8.35
C PRO A 44 -3.86 -2.97 7.57
N VAL A 45 -4.00 -3.40 6.33
CA VAL A 45 -5.16 -3.08 5.49
C VAL A 45 -5.76 -4.38 4.96
N THR A 46 -7.04 -4.57 5.21
CA THR A 46 -7.79 -5.70 4.68
C THR A 46 -8.32 -5.37 3.29
N VAL A 47 -8.17 -6.32 2.36
CA VAL A 47 -8.63 -6.26 0.97
C VAL A 47 -9.46 -7.50 0.64
N GLY A 48 -10.51 -7.32 -0.16
CA GLY A 48 -11.40 -8.40 -0.60
C GLY A 48 -11.18 -8.86 -2.04
N SER A 49 -10.50 -8.04 -2.86
CA SER A 49 -10.19 -8.35 -4.26
C SER A 49 -8.74 -7.97 -4.62
N PHE A 50 -8.21 -8.58 -5.68
CA PHE A 50 -6.87 -8.26 -6.15
C PHE A 50 -6.79 -6.87 -6.81
N ASP A 51 -7.88 -6.38 -7.41
CA ASP A 51 -7.96 -5.04 -7.97
C ASP A 51 -7.82 -3.96 -6.86
N ASP A 52 -8.52 -4.15 -5.73
CA ASP A 52 -8.38 -3.29 -4.54
C ASP A 52 -6.95 -3.31 -4.00
N PHE A 53 -6.29 -4.47 -4.07
CA PHE A 53 -4.89 -4.60 -3.69
C PHE A 53 -3.98 -3.80 -4.65
N GLN A 54 -4.21 -3.88 -5.96
CA GLN A 54 -3.43 -3.12 -6.95
C GLN A 54 -3.56 -1.60 -6.79
N VAL A 55 -4.77 -1.12 -6.51
CA VAL A 55 -5.01 0.31 -6.27
C VAL A 55 -4.24 0.80 -5.03
N LYS A 56 -4.27 0.02 -3.94
CA LYS A 56 -3.65 0.40 -2.66
C LYS A 56 -2.14 0.15 -2.60
N PHE A 57 -1.67 -0.98 -3.10
CA PHE A 57 -0.31 -1.47 -2.90
C PHE A 57 0.53 -1.57 -4.18
N GLY A 58 -0.10 -1.55 -5.36
CA GLY A 58 0.57 -1.63 -6.67
C GLY A 58 0.43 -2.99 -7.35
N ASN A 59 0.94 -3.08 -8.58
CA ASN A 59 0.86 -4.31 -9.36
C ASN A 59 1.89 -5.35 -8.90
N THR A 60 1.76 -6.57 -9.41
CA THR A 60 2.72 -7.64 -9.20
C THR A 60 4.05 -7.31 -9.88
N ASP A 61 5.14 -7.40 -9.13
CA ASP A 61 6.51 -7.13 -9.60
C ASP A 61 7.47 -8.14 -8.95
N THR A 62 8.50 -8.58 -9.68
CA THR A 62 9.51 -9.54 -9.20
C THR A 62 10.26 -9.04 -7.97
N LYS A 63 10.36 -7.71 -7.79
CA LYS A 63 10.93 -7.09 -6.59
C LYS A 63 10.07 -7.30 -5.33
N TYR A 64 8.77 -7.57 -5.48
CA TYR A 64 7.81 -7.66 -4.39
C TYR A 64 7.12 -9.04 -4.39
N PRO A 65 7.80 -10.12 -3.96
CA PRO A 65 7.28 -11.49 -4.05
C PRO A 65 5.96 -11.70 -3.28
N ALA A 66 5.74 -10.90 -2.23
CA ALA A 66 4.51 -10.95 -1.45
C ALA A 66 3.25 -10.65 -2.27
N SER A 67 3.36 -9.84 -3.34
CA SER A 67 2.23 -9.53 -4.23
C SER A 67 1.71 -10.76 -4.98
N TYR A 68 2.60 -11.68 -5.41
CA TYR A 68 2.20 -12.95 -6.02
C TYR A 68 1.46 -13.86 -5.04
N GLY A 69 1.91 -13.89 -3.78
CA GLY A 69 1.24 -14.66 -2.72
C GLY A 69 -0.17 -14.14 -2.45
N VAL A 70 -0.33 -12.81 -2.38
CA VAL A 70 -1.65 -12.18 -2.21
C VAL A 70 -2.56 -12.47 -3.40
N GLN A 71 -2.04 -12.41 -4.64
CA GLN A 71 -2.81 -12.75 -5.84
C GLN A 71 -3.37 -14.17 -5.76
N LYS A 72 -2.50 -15.16 -5.51
CA LYS A 72 -2.92 -16.56 -5.41
C LYS A 72 -3.85 -16.84 -4.24
N PHE A 73 -3.68 -16.12 -3.13
CA PHE A 73 -4.60 -16.24 -2.02
C PHE A 73 -5.98 -15.68 -2.37
N LEU A 74 -6.05 -14.49 -2.97
CA LEU A 74 -7.29 -13.83 -3.36
C LEU A 74 -8.02 -14.53 -4.52
N ASP A 75 -7.31 -15.31 -5.35
CA ASP A 75 -7.91 -16.21 -6.34
C ASP A 75 -8.76 -17.32 -5.67
N SER A 76 -8.44 -17.69 -4.42
CA SER A 76 -9.10 -18.78 -3.69
C SER A 76 -10.03 -18.34 -2.56
N LYS A 77 -9.83 -17.14 -2.02
CA LYS A 77 -10.52 -16.61 -0.83
C LYS A 77 -10.76 -15.11 -0.95
N PHE A 78 -11.78 -14.60 -0.27
CA PHE A 78 -12.26 -13.22 -0.44
C PHE A 78 -11.78 -12.23 0.64
N SER A 79 -10.72 -12.54 1.40
CA SER A 79 -10.26 -11.65 2.49
C SER A 79 -8.78 -11.85 2.82
N CYS A 80 -7.95 -10.83 2.56
CA CYS A 80 -6.53 -10.83 2.91
C CYS A 80 -6.18 -9.53 3.64
N THR A 81 -5.50 -9.63 4.78
CA THR A 81 -4.92 -8.48 5.49
C THR A 81 -3.45 -8.37 5.12
N PHE A 82 -3.08 -7.26 4.49
CA PHE A 82 -1.71 -7.01 4.08
C PHE A 82 -1.06 -5.92 4.95
N VAL A 83 0.16 -6.19 5.43
CA VAL A 83 1.01 -5.21 6.10
C VAL A 83 2.24 -4.96 5.23
N ARG A 84 2.35 -3.74 4.71
CA ARG A 84 3.53 -3.33 3.95
C ARG A 84 4.69 -3.07 4.90
N VAL A 85 5.80 -3.78 4.71
CA VAL A 85 7.08 -3.46 5.35
C VAL A 85 7.91 -2.55 4.46
N LEU A 86 8.51 -1.55 5.07
CA LEU A 86 9.49 -0.69 4.43
C LEU A 86 10.85 -0.85 5.10
N GLY A 87 11.91 -0.74 4.30
CA GLY A 87 13.28 -0.78 4.82
C GLY A 87 13.58 0.51 5.59
N ALA A 88 13.51 0.46 6.91
CA ALA A 88 14.07 1.49 7.78
C ALA A 88 15.60 1.47 7.63
N GLY A 89 16.12 2.19 6.64
CA GLY A 89 17.57 2.26 6.35
C GLY A 89 17.96 2.23 4.88
N SER A 90 17.02 2.15 3.93
CA SER A 90 17.32 2.17 2.48
C SER A 90 17.53 3.60 1.95
N ASN A 91 18.31 4.42 2.66
CA ASN A 91 18.78 5.68 2.11
C ASN A 91 20.07 5.38 1.33
N THR A 92 20.00 5.44 0.01
CA THR A 92 21.15 5.20 -0.87
C THR A 92 22.00 6.46 -1.06
N ASN A 93 21.42 7.65 -0.92
CA ASN A 93 22.13 8.91 -1.06
C ASN A 93 22.66 9.40 0.29
N GLN A 94 23.88 9.92 0.27
CA GLN A 94 24.54 10.48 1.46
C GLN A 94 23.70 11.59 2.10
N THR A 95 23.06 12.44 1.29
CA THR A 95 22.15 13.50 1.77
C THR A 95 20.94 12.94 2.52
N ASP A 96 20.36 11.85 2.03
CA ASP A 96 19.23 11.19 2.68
C ASP A 96 19.69 10.53 3.99
N ILE A 97 20.88 9.92 4.02
CA ILE A 97 21.49 9.35 5.24
C ILE A 97 21.72 10.44 6.30
N ASP A 98 22.26 11.58 5.91
CA ASP A 98 22.59 12.68 6.83
C ASP A 98 21.33 13.36 7.37
N ASN A 99 20.28 13.49 6.56
CA ASN A 99 18.98 13.99 7.03
C ASN A 99 18.35 13.06 8.09
N THR A 100 18.41 11.74 7.89
CA THR A 100 17.91 10.77 8.89
C THR A 100 18.76 10.80 10.16
N ARG A 101 20.09 10.87 10.05
CA ARG A 101 21.02 10.85 11.20
C ARG A 101 20.93 12.11 12.05
N ASN A 102 20.87 13.27 11.42
CA ASN A 102 21.05 14.55 12.10
C ASN A 102 19.73 15.27 12.42
N LYS A 103 18.66 15.06 11.65
CA LYS A 103 17.41 15.83 11.78
C LYS A 103 16.24 15.08 12.44
N LYS A 104 16.40 13.80 12.82
CA LYS A 104 15.28 12.93 13.29
C LYS A 104 14.08 12.94 12.32
N VAL A 105 14.34 13.15 11.03
CA VAL A 105 13.31 13.15 9.98
C VAL A 105 13.06 11.72 9.51
N PHE A 106 11.87 11.48 8.96
CA PHE A 106 11.46 10.20 8.38
C PHE A 106 12.51 9.65 7.40
N VAL A 107 12.76 8.34 7.48
CA VAL A 107 13.53 7.65 6.43
C VAL A 107 12.76 7.80 5.11
N LYS A 108 13.46 8.06 4.01
CA LYS A 108 12.82 8.23 2.70
C LYS A 108 11.96 6.99 2.42
N ASN A 109 10.70 7.23 2.09
CA ASN A 109 9.63 6.24 1.93
C ASN A 109 9.07 5.62 3.22
N ALA A 110 9.79 5.52 4.35
CA ALA A 110 9.37 4.69 5.47
C ALA A 110 8.21 5.24 6.31
N GLY A 111 7.86 6.52 6.21
CA GLY A 111 6.78 7.14 7.00
C GLY A 111 6.97 7.09 8.54
N VAL A 112 8.05 6.46 9.02
CA VAL A 112 8.43 6.31 10.42
C VAL A 112 9.77 6.99 10.67
N GLN A 113 9.89 7.63 11.84
CA GLN A 113 11.17 8.17 12.28
C GLN A 113 12.02 7.00 12.77
N ALA A 114 13.24 6.85 12.22
CA ALA A 114 14.21 5.93 12.80
C ALA A 114 14.65 6.52 14.15
N GLN A 115 13.98 6.15 15.22
CA GLN A 115 14.44 6.52 16.55
C GLN A 115 15.73 5.76 16.78
N ARG A 116 16.83 6.51 16.95
CA ARG A 116 18.08 5.96 17.48
C ARG A 116 17.69 5.34 18.83
N PHE A 117 17.53 4.03 18.87
CA PHE A 117 17.63 3.29 20.12
C PHE A 117 19.08 3.51 20.54
N CYS A 118 19.32 4.63 21.22
CA CYS A 118 20.50 4.80 22.03
C CYS A 118 20.39 3.65 23.01
N CYS A 119 21.14 2.59 22.72
CA CYS A 119 21.39 1.52 23.64
C CYS A 119 21.77 2.22 24.93
N LYS A 120 20.87 2.25 25.92
CA LYS A 120 21.24 2.66 27.27
C LYS A 120 22.33 1.66 27.62
N ARG A 121 23.59 2.09 27.50
CA ARG A 121 24.71 1.42 28.13
C ARG A 121 24.28 1.30 29.58
N TYR A 122 23.83 0.11 29.96
CA TYR A 122 23.77 -0.30 31.33
C TYR A 122 25.23 -0.35 31.76
N ARG A 123 25.74 0.80 32.25
CA ARG A 123 26.98 0.80 32.99
C ARG A 123 26.64 0.23 34.37
N PRO A 124 27.36 -0.80 34.84
CA PRO A 124 27.17 -1.33 36.19
C PRO A 124 27.48 -0.27 37.24
#